data_AF-A0A0D2CYI7-F1
#
_entry.id   AF-A0A0D2CYI7-F1
#
_cell.length_a   1.000
_cell.length_b   1.000
_cell.length_c   1.000
_cell.angle_alpha   90.00
_cell.angle_beta   90.00
_cell.angle_gamma   90.00
#
_symmetry.space_group_name_H-M   'P 1'
#
loop_
_entity.id
_entity.type
_entity.pdbx_description
1 polymer ?
#
loop_
_entity_poly.entity_id
_entity_poly.type
_entity_poly.pdbx_seq_one_letter_code
_entity_poly.pdbx_strand_id
1 'polypeptide(L)'
;MISQKETKFGIDNGCLPVQTKAPYYLPLSLDLVSRGFEANSEQRLLSLFSEFYDTLGPNIEQSLLGATGFVTIDPVSLEAILSSRFDGPRRINSFWAFLGDGIFSQDGQSWKRSREPLRRQFVRMQYQSVEVFKEHVDNLVDARKRAPDIVDLQPIFFRYNLDITTALTFNQSVSPLQNEGRDFFSEDFGYGANVTAMRARLGDFYWLHTSRRFVKACKEVKMYADAFIAQALSDAKQSLLSGCHINQSFLTPFWARTLVPKPAESRWAVDTAHAAPESLNRAVLVKSRS
;
A
#
# COMPACT_ATOMS: atom_id res chain seq x y z
N MET A 1 8.20 -11.96 20.74
CA MET A 1 8.84 -11.37 21.94
C MET A 1 9.16 -9.90 21.70
N ILE A 2 8.85 -9.06 22.68
CA ILE A 2 9.24 -7.63 22.73
C ILE A 2 10.76 -7.57 22.94
N SER A 3 11.46 -6.77 22.15
CA SER A 3 12.93 -6.65 22.25
C SER A 3 13.31 -5.95 23.56
N GLN A 4 14.45 -6.30 24.15
CA GLN A 4 14.95 -5.66 25.39
C GLN A 4 15.07 -4.13 25.23
N LYS A 5 15.38 -3.66 24.02
CA LYS A 5 15.43 -2.23 23.68
C LYS A 5 14.06 -1.56 23.77
N GLU A 6 13.00 -2.25 23.36
CA GLU A 6 11.62 -1.73 23.39
C GLU A 6 11.10 -1.66 24.82
N THR A 7 11.41 -2.69 25.63
CA THR A 7 11.11 -2.71 27.07
C THR A 7 11.80 -1.54 27.79
N LYS A 8 13.09 -1.34 27.52
CA LYS A 8 13.84 -0.21 28.09
C LYS A 8 13.25 1.14 27.66
N PHE A 9 12.95 1.30 26.37
CA PHE A 9 12.32 2.52 25.86
C PHE A 9 10.99 2.82 26.56
N GLY A 10 10.14 1.80 26.78
CA GLY A 10 8.88 1.94 27.51
C GLY A 10 9.09 2.39 28.96
N ILE A 11 10.06 1.80 29.66
CA ILE A 11 10.41 2.18 31.04
C ILE A 11 10.90 3.63 31.09
N ASP A 12 11.83 4.00 30.19
CA ASP A 12 12.41 5.35 30.13
C ASP A 12 11.37 6.43 29.82
N ASN A 13 10.26 6.07 29.16
CA ASN A 13 9.16 6.98 28.80
C ASN A 13 7.93 6.84 29.72
N GLY A 14 8.02 6.09 30.82
CA GLY A 14 6.94 5.94 31.80
C GLY A 14 5.69 5.26 31.24
N CYS A 15 5.86 4.36 30.27
CA CYS A 15 4.76 3.70 29.60
C CYS A 15 4.15 2.60 30.49
N LEU A 16 2.82 2.51 30.46
CA LEU A 16 2.09 1.48 31.20
C LEU A 16 2.17 0.13 30.46
N PRO A 17 2.15 -1.01 31.18
CA PRO A 17 2.03 -2.31 30.54
C PRO A 17 0.71 -2.39 29.77
N VAL A 18 0.71 -3.13 28.67
CA VAL A 18 -0.53 -3.40 27.93
C VAL A 18 -1.49 -4.16 28.84
N GLN A 19 -2.71 -3.64 28.95
CA GLN A 19 -3.69 -4.11 29.92
C GLN A 19 -4.40 -5.39 29.44
N THR A 20 -4.59 -5.54 28.13
CA THR A 20 -5.35 -6.66 27.57
C THR A 20 -4.55 -7.44 26.53
N LYS A 21 -4.55 -8.77 26.69
CA LYS A 21 -3.99 -9.72 25.73
C LYS A 21 -5.12 -10.47 25.06
N ALA A 22 -5.06 -10.63 23.73
CA ALA A 22 -6.01 -11.45 23.00
C ALA A 22 -5.89 -12.91 23.47
N PRO A 23 -6.98 -13.54 23.95
CA PRO A 23 -6.93 -14.94 24.37
C PRO A 23 -6.75 -15.84 23.14
N TYR A 24 -5.89 -16.85 23.27
CA TYR A 24 -5.68 -17.89 22.28
C TYR A 24 -5.50 -19.23 22.98
N TYR A 25 -5.91 -20.31 22.33
CA TYR A 25 -5.95 -21.65 22.94
C TYR A 25 -5.05 -22.67 22.23
N LEU A 26 -4.69 -22.42 20.96
CA LEU A 26 -3.81 -23.30 20.21
C LEU A 26 -2.37 -22.77 20.17
N PRO A 27 -1.35 -23.65 20.03
CA PRO A 27 0.02 -23.22 19.80
C PRO A 27 0.10 -22.23 18.64
N LEU A 28 0.97 -21.21 18.78
CA LEU A 28 1.14 -20.14 17.78
C LEU A 28 -0.13 -19.33 17.47
N SER A 29 -1.15 -19.42 18.32
CA SER A 29 -2.46 -18.77 18.15
C SER A 29 -3.16 -19.15 16.85
N LEU A 30 -3.00 -20.43 16.44
CA LEU A 30 -3.60 -20.94 15.20
C LEU A 30 -5.12 -20.82 15.19
N ASP A 31 -5.77 -20.81 16.35
CA ASP A 31 -7.20 -20.55 16.52
C ASP A 31 -7.57 -19.12 16.07
N LEU A 32 -6.81 -18.11 16.49
CA LEU A 32 -7.03 -16.72 16.06
C LEU A 32 -6.76 -16.54 14.57
N VAL A 33 -5.71 -17.19 14.05
CA VAL A 33 -5.39 -17.17 12.63
C VAL A 33 -6.53 -17.79 11.81
N SER A 34 -6.99 -18.98 12.20
CA SER A 34 -8.09 -19.68 11.53
C SER A 34 -9.38 -18.85 11.52
N ARG A 35 -9.77 -18.29 12.67
CA ARG A 35 -10.93 -17.38 12.77
C ARG A 35 -10.79 -16.18 11.83
N GLY A 36 -9.59 -15.62 11.72
CA GLY A 36 -9.30 -14.51 10.80
C GLY A 36 -9.43 -14.90 9.32
N PHE A 37 -9.02 -16.12 8.94
CA PHE A 37 -9.18 -16.63 7.59
C PHE A 37 -10.65 -16.92 7.25
N GLU A 38 -11.38 -17.57 8.16
CA GLU A 38 -12.81 -17.88 8.02
C GLU A 38 -13.65 -16.59 7.90
N ALA A 39 -13.46 -15.63 8.82
CA ALA A 39 -14.13 -14.34 8.75
C ALA A 39 -13.79 -13.59 7.46
N ASN A 40 -12.59 -13.76 6.90
CA ASN A 40 -12.24 -13.18 5.61
C ASN A 40 -12.96 -13.85 4.44
N SER A 41 -13.03 -15.18 4.40
CA SER A 41 -13.79 -15.89 3.35
C SER A 41 -15.27 -15.54 3.38
N GLU A 42 -15.82 -15.26 4.56
CA GLU A 42 -17.22 -14.87 4.73
C GLU A 42 -17.48 -13.36 4.64
N GLN A 43 -16.46 -12.55 4.33
CA GLN A 43 -16.57 -11.07 4.28
C GLN A 43 -17.01 -10.42 5.60
N ARG A 44 -16.75 -11.07 6.75
CA ARG A 44 -17.08 -10.59 8.11
C ARG A 44 -15.86 -10.17 8.92
N LEU A 45 -14.74 -9.89 8.26
CA LEU A 45 -13.48 -9.56 8.94
C LEU A 45 -13.59 -8.30 9.82
N LEU A 46 -14.32 -7.28 9.36
CA LEU A 46 -14.56 -6.07 10.15
C LEU A 46 -15.37 -6.39 11.42
N SER A 47 -16.43 -7.19 11.28
CA SER A 47 -17.25 -7.62 12.42
C SER A 47 -16.45 -8.40 13.45
N LEU A 48 -15.52 -9.26 13.01
CA LEU A 48 -14.60 -9.96 13.90
C LEU A 48 -13.70 -8.98 14.67
N PHE A 49 -13.15 -7.95 14.00
CA PHE A 49 -12.34 -6.94 14.69
C PHE A 49 -13.16 -6.12 15.68
N SER A 50 -14.39 -5.74 15.33
CA SER A 50 -15.30 -5.04 16.25
C SER A 50 -15.56 -5.87 17.51
N GLU A 51 -15.85 -7.17 17.37
CA GLU A 51 -16.04 -8.07 18.50
C GLU A 51 -14.83 -8.07 19.46
N PHE A 52 -13.61 -8.10 18.93
CA PHE A 52 -12.41 -8.02 19.75
C PHE A 52 -12.31 -6.71 20.53
N TYR A 53 -12.59 -5.56 19.90
CA TYR A 53 -12.52 -4.27 20.58
C TYR A 53 -13.65 -4.07 21.60
N ASP A 54 -14.86 -4.55 21.29
CA ASP A 54 -16.01 -4.45 22.19
C ASP A 54 -15.82 -5.30 23.46
N THR A 55 -15.09 -6.41 23.35
CA THR A 55 -14.86 -7.35 24.47
C THR A 55 -13.56 -7.09 25.24
N LEU A 56 -12.48 -6.74 24.56
CA LEU A 56 -11.14 -6.61 25.14
C LEU A 56 -10.71 -5.16 25.38
N GLY A 57 -11.44 -4.20 24.81
CA GLY A 57 -11.15 -2.78 24.89
C GLY A 57 -10.24 -2.28 23.76
N PRO A 58 -9.85 -0.99 23.81
CA PRO A 58 -9.28 -0.29 22.66
C PRO A 58 -7.82 -0.61 22.38
N ASN A 59 -7.11 -1.29 23.28
CA ASN A 59 -5.68 -1.56 23.20
C ASN A 59 -5.41 -3.03 23.50
N ILE A 60 -4.97 -3.79 22.49
CA ILE A 60 -4.85 -5.24 22.59
C ILE A 60 -3.46 -5.68 22.15
N GLU A 61 -2.77 -6.44 22.99
CA GLU A 61 -1.60 -7.22 22.60
C GLU A 61 -2.08 -8.53 21.97
N GLN A 62 -1.65 -8.79 20.73
CA GLN A 62 -1.91 -10.04 20.03
C GLN A 62 -0.61 -10.77 19.71
N SER A 63 -0.58 -12.07 19.98
CA SER A 63 0.48 -12.95 19.51
C SER A 63 -0.07 -13.78 18.36
N LEU A 64 0.53 -13.72 17.18
CA LEU A 64 0.13 -14.49 16.00
C LEU A 64 1.37 -15.12 15.39
N LEU A 65 1.37 -16.44 15.21
CA LEU A 65 2.46 -17.18 14.55
C LEU A 65 3.84 -16.90 15.18
N GLY A 66 3.91 -16.71 16.50
CA GLY A 66 5.14 -16.43 17.23
C GLY A 66 5.59 -14.96 17.22
N ALA A 67 4.92 -14.10 16.43
CA ALA A 67 5.13 -12.67 16.43
C ALA A 67 4.16 -11.98 17.39
N THR A 68 4.68 -11.08 18.22
CA THR A 68 3.88 -10.24 19.12
C THR A 68 3.66 -8.88 18.45
N GLY A 69 2.41 -8.46 18.34
CA GLY A 69 2.01 -7.15 17.82
C GLY A 69 0.97 -6.49 18.72
N PHE A 70 0.75 -5.21 18.49
CA PHE A 70 -0.25 -4.43 19.21
C PHE A 70 -1.25 -3.88 18.20
N VAL A 71 -2.53 -3.97 18.54
CA VAL A 71 -3.62 -3.37 17.77
C VAL A 71 -4.35 -2.38 18.67
N THR A 72 -4.70 -1.23 18.11
CA THR A 72 -5.30 -0.14 18.87
C THR A 72 -6.32 0.62 18.04
N ILE A 73 -7.42 1.01 18.69
CA ILE A 73 -8.41 1.99 18.20
C ILE A 73 -8.46 3.24 19.10
N ASP A 74 -7.55 3.35 20.08
CA ASP A 74 -7.47 4.52 20.95
C ASP A 74 -6.98 5.74 20.14
N PRO A 75 -7.77 6.82 20.04
CA PRO A 75 -7.43 7.98 19.22
C PRO A 75 -6.12 8.65 19.67
N VAL A 76 -5.80 8.67 20.96
CA VAL A 76 -4.56 9.28 21.47
C VAL A 76 -3.35 8.47 21.05
N SER A 77 -3.42 7.14 21.17
CA SER A 77 -2.38 6.24 20.68
C SER A 77 -2.21 6.33 19.16
N LEU A 78 -3.32 6.36 18.40
CA LEU A 78 -3.30 6.51 16.95
C LEU A 78 -2.65 7.84 16.52
N GLU A 79 -3.01 8.95 17.18
CA GLU A 79 -2.40 10.25 16.93
C GLU A 79 -0.89 10.20 17.19
N ALA A 80 -0.46 9.68 18.34
CA ALA A 80 0.96 9.60 18.70
C ALA A 80 1.75 8.77 17.66
N ILE A 81 1.22 7.63 17.22
CA ILE A 81 1.85 6.74 16.24
C ILE A 81 1.92 7.40 14.86
N LEU A 82 0.82 7.96 14.38
CA LEU A 82 0.69 8.43 12.99
C LEU A 82 1.23 9.85 12.76
N SER A 83 1.24 10.71 13.78
CA SER A 83 1.70 12.11 13.65
C SER A 83 3.21 12.27 13.82
N SER A 84 3.78 11.63 14.84
CA SER A 84 5.12 11.96 15.33
C SER A 84 6.17 10.89 15.05
N ARG A 85 5.75 9.61 14.91
CA ARG A 85 6.64 8.44 14.94
C ARG A 85 6.43 7.49 13.77
N PHE A 86 5.77 7.94 12.71
CA PHE A 86 5.54 7.09 11.54
C PHE A 86 6.73 7.14 10.57
N ASP A 87 7.48 6.05 10.54
CA ASP A 87 8.61 5.84 9.62
C ASP A 87 8.28 4.85 8.49
N GLY A 88 6.99 4.62 8.19
CA GLY A 88 6.57 3.78 7.06
C GLY A 88 6.11 2.37 7.45
N PRO A 89 5.55 1.62 6.48
CA PRO A 89 5.02 0.29 6.69
C PRO A 89 6.13 -0.76 6.78
N ARG A 90 6.26 -1.43 7.92
CA ARG A 90 7.19 -2.57 8.13
C ARG A 90 6.65 -3.86 7.51
N ARG A 91 6.38 -3.87 6.21
CA ARG A 91 5.73 -5.01 5.51
C ARG A 91 6.41 -5.43 4.20
N ILE A 92 7.72 -5.18 4.08
CA ILE A 92 8.48 -5.40 2.84
C ILE A 92 8.24 -6.79 2.24
N ASN A 93 8.36 -7.84 3.05
CA ASN A 93 8.27 -9.24 2.59
C ASN A 93 6.93 -9.61 1.94
N SER A 94 5.83 -9.05 2.46
CA SER A 94 4.49 -9.39 1.97
C SER A 94 4.13 -8.61 0.71
N PHE A 95 4.55 -7.34 0.62
CA PHE A 95 4.14 -6.40 -0.42
C PHE A 95 5.12 -6.29 -1.59
N TRP A 96 6.41 -6.58 -1.38
CA TRP A 96 7.47 -6.36 -2.39
C TRP A 96 7.24 -7.14 -3.68
N ALA A 97 6.74 -8.39 -3.59
CA ALA A 97 6.47 -9.20 -4.77
C ALA A 97 5.46 -8.54 -5.73
N PHE A 98 4.45 -7.85 -5.19
CA PHE A 98 3.39 -7.21 -5.96
C PHE A 98 3.71 -5.75 -6.29
N LEU A 99 4.14 -4.96 -5.31
CA LEU A 99 4.32 -3.50 -5.44
C LEU A 99 5.78 -3.05 -5.65
N GLY A 100 6.75 -3.95 -5.50
CA GLY A 100 8.17 -3.61 -5.58
C GLY A 100 8.64 -2.72 -4.43
N ASP A 101 9.74 -2.00 -4.65
CA ASP A 101 10.30 -1.05 -3.70
C ASP A 101 9.62 0.31 -3.81
N GLY A 102 8.95 0.73 -2.74
CA GLY A 102 8.25 2.01 -2.73
C GLY A 102 7.58 2.32 -1.40
N ILE A 103 6.64 3.27 -1.42
CA ILE A 103 5.99 3.80 -0.21
C ILE A 103 5.18 2.76 0.60
N PHE A 104 4.87 1.61 0.00
CA PHE A 104 4.12 0.52 0.63
C PHE A 104 5.00 -0.62 1.18
N SER A 105 6.29 -0.65 0.83
CA SER A 105 7.21 -1.73 1.18
C SER A 105 8.45 -1.25 1.92
N GLN A 106 8.86 0.00 1.74
CA GLN A 106 10.01 0.60 2.40
C GLN A 106 9.64 1.22 3.74
N ASP A 107 10.63 1.34 4.63
CA ASP A 107 10.56 2.07 5.89
C ASP A 107 11.74 3.08 6.05
N GLY A 108 11.72 3.83 7.15
CA GLY A 108 12.72 4.80 7.55
C GLY A 108 12.99 5.89 6.51
N GLN A 109 14.28 6.18 6.32
CA GLN A 109 14.74 7.21 5.39
C GLN A 109 14.44 6.86 3.94
N SER A 110 14.42 5.57 3.58
CA SER A 110 14.07 5.13 2.23
C SER A 110 12.60 5.42 1.92
N TRP A 111 11.69 5.14 2.86
CA TRP A 111 10.29 5.51 2.75
C TRP A 111 10.09 7.03 2.60
N LYS A 112 10.76 7.85 3.44
CA LYS A 112 10.69 9.32 3.34
C LYS A 112 11.15 9.83 1.97
N ARG A 113 12.26 9.29 1.44
CA ARG A 113 12.78 9.62 0.11
C ARG A 113 11.80 9.29 -1.01
N SER A 114 11.13 8.14 -0.93
CA SER A 114 10.15 7.71 -1.94
C SER A 114 8.81 8.45 -1.84
N ARG A 115 8.39 8.82 -0.62
CA ARG A 115 7.11 9.51 -0.38
C ARG A 115 7.14 11.00 -0.70
N GLU A 116 8.25 11.67 -0.45
CA GLU A 116 8.32 13.13 -0.57
C GLU A 116 8.00 13.68 -1.99
N PRO A 117 8.48 13.06 -3.09
CA PRO A 117 8.05 13.46 -4.43
C PRO A 117 6.55 13.30 -4.66
N LEU A 118 5.96 12.18 -4.24
CA LEU A 118 4.52 11.92 -4.36
C LEU A 118 3.71 12.96 -3.57
N ARG A 119 4.13 13.27 -2.33
CA ARG A 119 3.46 14.27 -1.49
C ARG A 119 3.38 15.63 -2.17
N ARG A 120 4.50 16.14 -2.70
CA ARG A 120 4.51 17.43 -3.41
C ARG A 120 3.59 17.43 -4.62
N GLN A 121 3.50 16.30 -5.29
CA GLN A 121 2.68 16.20 -6.47
C GLN A 121 1.18 16.11 -6.14
N PHE A 122 0.78 15.39 -5.09
CA PHE A 122 -0.61 15.42 -4.60
C PHE A 122 -1.07 16.83 -4.20
N VAL A 123 -0.20 17.63 -3.58
CA VAL A 123 -0.51 19.04 -3.28
C VAL A 123 -0.79 19.83 -4.55
N ARG A 124 -0.06 19.58 -5.64
CA ARG A 124 -0.32 20.24 -6.93
C ARG A 124 -1.63 19.81 -7.57
N MET A 125 -2.02 18.54 -7.43
CA MET A 125 -3.31 18.04 -7.94
C MET A 125 -4.51 18.78 -7.35
N GLN A 126 -4.44 19.20 -6.09
CA GLN A 126 -5.53 19.96 -5.45
C GLN A 126 -5.87 21.26 -6.17
N TYR A 127 -4.94 21.77 -6.99
CA TYR A 127 -5.10 23.00 -7.77
C TYR A 127 -5.26 22.73 -9.28
N GLN A 128 -5.38 21.48 -9.71
CA GLN A 128 -5.67 21.14 -11.11
C GLN A 128 -7.13 21.43 -11.43
N SER A 129 -7.42 21.81 -12.67
CA SER A 129 -8.79 22.03 -13.12
C SER A 129 -9.61 20.75 -13.09
N VAL A 130 -10.89 20.89 -12.75
CA VAL A 130 -11.87 19.80 -12.73
C VAL A 130 -12.16 19.24 -14.12
N GLU A 131 -11.78 19.98 -15.16
CA GLU A 131 -11.91 19.66 -16.58
C GLU A 131 -11.23 18.34 -16.92
N VAL A 132 -10.17 17.96 -16.20
CA VAL A 132 -9.47 16.68 -16.41
C VAL A 132 -10.36 15.46 -16.11
N PHE A 133 -11.41 15.63 -15.30
CA PHE A 133 -12.36 14.56 -14.98
C PHE A 133 -13.50 14.45 -16.00
N LYS A 134 -13.73 15.49 -16.81
CA LYS A 134 -14.93 15.61 -17.64
C LYS A 134 -15.09 14.43 -18.59
N GLU A 135 -14.05 14.13 -19.37
CA GLU A 135 -14.05 13.01 -20.32
C GLU A 135 -14.35 11.68 -19.62
N HIS A 136 -13.72 11.43 -18.48
CA HIS A 136 -13.90 10.19 -17.72
C HIS A 136 -15.30 10.06 -17.11
N VAL A 137 -15.90 11.16 -16.66
CA VAL A 137 -17.28 11.19 -16.16
C VAL A 137 -18.28 10.98 -17.31
N ASP A 138 -18.05 11.62 -18.46
CA ASP A 138 -18.89 11.42 -19.65
C ASP A 138 -18.84 9.94 -20.09
N ASN A 139 -17.65 9.32 -20.10
CA ASN A 139 -17.48 7.89 -20.38
C ASN A 139 -18.20 6.98 -19.37
N LEU A 140 -18.14 7.31 -18.07
CA LEU A 140 -18.85 6.59 -17.00
C LEU A 140 -20.37 6.64 -17.21
N VAL A 141 -20.90 7.84 -17.48
CA VAL A 141 -22.34 8.06 -17.72
C VAL A 141 -22.79 7.28 -18.96
N ASP A 142 -22.00 7.29 -20.04
CA ASP A 142 -22.33 6.56 -21.25
C ASP A 142 -22.20 5.04 -21.11
N ALA A 143 -21.27 4.57 -20.27
CA ALA A 143 -21.20 3.16 -19.90
C ALA A 143 -22.44 2.72 -19.13
N ARG A 144 -22.93 3.56 -18.19
CA ARG A 144 -24.18 3.29 -17.46
C ARG A 144 -25.41 3.30 -18.38
N LYS A 145 -25.53 4.24 -19.32
CA LYS A 145 -26.67 4.31 -20.26
C LYS A 145 -26.79 3.07 -21.15
N ARG A 146 -25.65 2.45 -21.49
CA ARG A 146 -25.59 1.23 -22.32
C ARG A 146 -25.86 -0.05 -21.53
N ALA A 147 -25.87 0.03 -20.21
CA ALA A 147 -26.09 -1.12 -19.34
C ALA A 147 -27.59 -1.41 -19.15
N PRO A 148 -27.96 -2.66 -18.83
CA PRO A 148 -29.34 -3.00 -18.43
C PRO A 148 -29.78 -2.27 -17.16
N ASP A 149 -31.09 -2.29 -16.87
CA ASP A 149 -31.69 -1.59 -15.72
C ASP A 149 -31.00 -1.92 -14.39
N ILE A 150 -30.70 -3.20 -14.19
CA ILE A 150 -29.90 -3.71 -13.07
C ILE A 150 -28.51 -4.02 -13.60
N VAL A 151 -27.51 -3.29 -13.10
CA VAL A 151 -26.09 -3.51 -13.43
C VAL A 151 -25.24 -3.38 -12.18
N ASP A 152 -24.22 -4.23 -12.09
CA ASP A 152 -23.17 -4.10 -11.09
C ASP A 152 -22.26 -2.91 -11.42
N LEU A 153 -22.25 -1.91 -10.54
CA LEU A 153 -21.45 -0.69 -10.72
C LEU A 153 -19.98 -0.88 -10.33
N GLN A 154 -19.63 -1.92 -9.58
CA GLN A 154 -18.27 -2.09 -9.07
C GLN A 154 -17.22 -2.21 -10.19
N PRO A 155 -17.42 -3.03 -11.25
CA PRO A 155 -16.47 -3.08 -12.38
C PRO A 155 -16.39 -1.75 -13.13
N ILE A 156 -17.51 -1.03 -13.24
CA ILE A 156 -17.59 0.26 -13.94
C ILE A 156 -16.78 1.32 -13.15
N PHE A 157 -16.95 1.38 -11.83
CA PHE A 157 -16.19 2.29 -10.97
C PHE A 157 -14.71 1.91 -10.90
N PHE A 158 -14.35 0.63 -10.93
CA PHE A 158 -12.95 0.22 -11.01
C PHE A 158 -12.30 0.77 -12.28
N ARG A 159 -12.95 0.57 -13.44
CA ARG A 159 -12.47 1.08 -14.74
C ARG A 159 -12.35 2.61 -14.74
N TYR A 160 -13.37 3.31 -14.27
CA TYR A 160 -13.37 4.76 -14.12
C TYR A 160 -12.21 5.26 -13.25
N ASN A 161 -12.01 4.65 -12.07
CA ASN A 161 -10.91 5.02 -11.17
C ASN A 161 -9.54 4.74 -11.78
N LEU A 162 -9.39 3.63 -12.51
CA LEU A 162 -8.15 3.31 -13.21
C LEU A 162 -7.86 4.37 -14.27
N ASP A 163 -8.83 4.70 -15.12
CA ASP A 163 -8.70 5.67 -16.20
C ASP A 163 -8.32 7.06 -15.69
N ILE A 164 -8.98 7.52 -14.63
CA ILE A 164 -8.65 8.80 -13.98
C ILE A 164 -7.29 8.75 -13.32
N THR A 165 -6.97 7.68 -12.59
CA THR A 165 -5.70 7.58 -11.87
C THR A 165 -4.54 7.59 -12.85
N THR A 166 -4.63 6.90 -13.99
CA THR A 166 -3.61 6.92 -15.02
C THR A 166 -3.57 8.26 -15.76
N ALA A 167 -4.72 8.88 -16.03
CA ALA A 167 -4.78 10.19 -16.67
C ALA A 167 -4.13 11.25 -15.79
N LEU A 168 -4.43 11.25 -14.50
CA LEU A 168 -3.80 12.16 -13.55
C LEU A 168 -2.31 11.85 -13.41
N THR A 169 -1.94 10.59 -13.20
CA THR A 169 -0.55 10.18 -12.87
C THR A 169 0.41 10.27 -14.07
N PHE A 170 -0.06 9.88 -15.25
CA PHE A 170 0.74 9.76 -16.46
C PHE A 170 0.37 10.77 -17.54
N ASN A 171 -0.68 11.60 -17.37
CA ASN A 171 -1.24 12.49 -18.39
C ASN A 171 -1.75 11.73 -19.62
N GLN A 172 -2.25 10.52 -19.37
CA GLN A 172 -2.68 9.59 -20.40
C GLN A 172 -4.00 8.93 -19.98
N SER A 173 -5.04 9.15 -20.78
CA SER A 173 -6.25 8.34 -20.73
C SER A 173 -5.88 6.91 -21.16
N VAL A 174 -6.41 5.86 -20.50
CA VAL A 174 -6.17 4.45 -20.87
C VAL A 174 -6.89 4.16 -22.18
N SER A 175 -6.32 4.66 -23.27
CA SER A 175 -6.68 4.27 -24.62
C SER A 175 -5.79 3.19 -25.25
N PRO A 176 -4.56 2.85 -24.79
CA PRO A 176 -3.68 2.02 -25.61
C PRO A 176 -3.95 0.51 -25.51
N LEU A 177 -4.81 0.03 -24.61
CA LEU A 177 -5.15 -1.39 -24.52
C LEU A 177 -6.67 -1.57 -24.66
N GLN A 178 -7.04 -2.24 -25.75
CA GLN A 178 -8.40 -2.67 -26.09
C GLN A 178 -9.09 -3.32 -24.88
N ASN A 179 -10.42 -3.28 -24.83
CA ASN A 179 -11.26 -3.70 -23.69
C ASN A 179 -10.80 -5.02 -23.02
N GLU A 180 -10.28 -5.98 -23.81
CA GLU A 180 -9.79 -7.27 -23.32
C GLU A 180 -8.57 -7.15 -22.37
N GLY A 181 -7.59 -6.31 -22.68
CA GLY A 181 -6.38 -6.15 -21.84
C GLY A 181 -6.65 -5.48 -20.50
N ARG A 182 -7.71 -4.67 -20.42
CA ARG A 182 -8.14 -4.00 -19.18
C ARG A 182 -8.82 -4.96 -18.20
N ASP A 183 -9.58 -5.92 -18.70
CA ASP A 183 -10.28 -6.89 -17.88
C ASP A 183 -9.30 -7.88 -17.25
N PHE A 184 -8.30 -8.34 -18.01
CA PHE A 184 -7.21 -9.17 -17.47
C PHE A 184 -6.40 -8.43 -16.39
N PHE A 185 -6.10 -7.15 -16.60
CA PHE A 185 -5.42 -6.35 -15.58
C PHE A 185 -6.25 -6.21 -14.30
N SER A 186 -7.56 -5.93 -14.42
CA SER A 186 -8.45 -5.81 -13.25
C SER A 186 -8.49 -7.09 -12.43
N GLU A 187 -8.61 -8.25 -13.09
CA GLU A 187 -8.62 -9.55 -12.43
C GLU A 187 -7.28 -9.85 -11.74
N ASP A 188 -6.16 -9.67 -12.44
CA ASP A 188 -4.83 -9.94 -11.91
C ASP A 188 -4.43 -8.97 -10.79
N PHE A 189 -4.84 -7.70 -10.91
CA PHE A 189 -4.67 -6.71 -9.85
C PHE A 189 -5.48 -7.08 -8.62
N GLY A 190 -6.76 -7.41 -8.78
CA GLY A 190 -7.64 -7.81 -7.67
C GLY A 190 -7.15 -9.07 -6.96
N TYR A 191 -6.79 -10.10 -7.73
CA TYR A 191 -6.21 -11.33 -7.19
C TYR A 191 -4.87 -11.08 -6.48
N GLY A 192 -3.97 -10.32 -7.12
CA GLY A 192 -2.66 -9.98 -6.55
C GLY A 192 -2.76 -9.15 -5.27
N ALA A 193 -3.69 -8.20 -5.21
CA ALA A 193 -3.96 -7.40 -4.01
C ALA A 193 -4.51 -8.26 -2.87
N ASN A 194 -5.47 -9.16 -3.16
CA ASN A 194 -6.03 -10.06 -2.15
C ASN A 194 -4.97 -11.02 -1.58
N VAL A 195 -4.15 -11.63 -2.44
CA VAL A 195 -3.07 -12.52 -2.01
C VAL A 195 -2.01 -11.74 -1.22
N THR A 196 -1.65 -10.53 -1.65
CA THR A 196 -0.77 -9.63 -0.88
C THR A 196 -1.32 -9.35 0.51
N ALA A 197 -2.63 -9.12 0.64
CA ALA A 197 -3.28 -8.93 1.94
C ALA A 197 -3.22 -10.19 2.82
N MET A 198 -3.41 -11.39 2.26
CA MET A 198 -3.25 -12.65 2.99
C MET A 198 -1.79 -12.84 3.47
N ARG A 199 -0.84 -12.59 2.59
CA ARG A 199 0.60 -12.63 2.90
C ARG A 199 0.93 -11.71 4.08
N ALA A 200 0.37 -10.50 4.08
CA ALA A 200 0.57 -9.52 5.14
C ALA A 200 0.08 -9.97 6.51
N ARG A 201 -0.95 -10.82 6.57
CA ARG A 201 -1.49 -11.39 7.81
C ARG A 201 -0.65 -12.55 8.34
N LEU A 202 -0.01 -13.30 7.44
CA LEU A 202 0.87 -14.41 7.79
C LEU A 202 2.26 -13.96 8.25
N GLY A 203 2.62 -12.69 8.09
CA GLY A 203 3.88 -12.14 8.56
C GLY A 203 5.07 -12.88 7.92
N ASP A 204 5.94 -13.46 8.74
CA ASP A 204 7.12 -14.21 8.26
C ASP A 204 6.77 -15.49 7.50
N PHE A 205 5.54 -16.00 7.67
CA PHE A 205 5.01 -17.13 6.92
C PHE A 205 4.33 -16.73 5.60
N TYR A 206 4.57 -15.51 5.10
CA TYR A 206 4.01 -15.00 3.84
C TYR A 206 4.21 -15.96 2.66
N TRP A 207 5.28 -16.76 2.68
CA TRP A 207 5.64 -17.66 1.59
C TRP A 207 4.59 -18.76 1.36
N LEU A 208 3.81 -19.13 2.38
CA LEU A 208 2.72 -20.11 2.29
C LEU A 208 1.63 -19.71 1.29
N HIS A 209 1.41 -18.41 1.09
CA HIS A 209 0.47 -17.88 0.11
C HIS A 209 1.15 -17.41 -1.19
N THR A 210 2.26 -18.05 -1.58
CA THR A 210 2.94 -17.79 -2.87
C THR A 210 2.58 -18.86 -3.90
N SER A 211 1.50 -18.66 -4.64
CA SER A 211 1.11 -19.57 -5.73
C SER A 211 1.70 -19.15 -7.07
N ARG A 212 1.79 -20.07 -8.04
CA ARG A 212 2.20 -19.74 -9.43
C ARG A 212 1.28 -18.69 -10.07
N ARG A 213 -0.02 -18.74 -9.78
CA ARG A 213 -1.02 -17.74 -10.20
C ARG A 213 -0.68 -16.35 -9.65
N PHE A 214 -0.19 -16.26 -8.41
CA PHE A 214 0.23 -14.99 -7.80
C PHE A 214 1.49 -14.43 -8.44
N VAL A 215 2.51 -15.26 -8.68
CA VAL A 215 3.71 -14.82 -9.38
C VAL A 215 3.38 -14.32 -10.79
N LYS A 216 2.49 -15.01 -11.50
CA LYS A 216 1.98 -14.56 -12.81
C LYS A 216 1.27 -13.20 -12.69
N ALA A 217 0.31 -13.06 -11.78
CA ALA A 217 -0.43 -11.81 -11.59
C ALA A 217 0.49 -10.62 -11.26
N CYS A 218 1.50 -10.83 -10.38
CA CYS A 218 2.51 -9.82 -10.09
C CYS A 218 3.29 -9.40 -11.34
N LYS A 219 3.61 -10.35 -12.23
CA LYS A 219 4.32 -10.06 -13.48
C LYS A 219 3.44 -9.25 -14.44
N GLU A 220 2.18 -9.65 -14.64
CA GLU A 220 1.26 -8.95 -15.55
C GLU A 220 0.98 -7.52 -15.07
N VAL A 221 0.73 -7.31 -13.76
CA VAL A 221 0.53 -5.97 -13.19
C VAL A 221 1.77 -5.09 -13.36
N LYS A 222 2.98 -5.65 -13.18
CA LYS A 222 4.23 -4.91 -13.38
C LYS A 222 4.46 -4.58 -14.86
N MET A 223 4.20 -5.51 -15.77
CA MET A 223 4.27 -5.26 -17.21
C MET A 223 3.30 -4.16 -17.63
N TYR A 224 2.10 -4.15 -17.06
CA TYR A 224 1.11 -3.10 -17.29
C TYR A 224 1.65 -1.74 -16.82
N ALA A 225 2.24 -1.66 -15.64
CA ALA A 225 2.86 -0.42 -15.14
C ALA A 225 4.07 0.02 -15.98
N ASP A 226 4.93 -0.91 -16.40
CA ASP A 226 6.11 -0.63 -17.22
C ASP A 226 5.74 -0.01 -18.57
N ALA A 227 4.59 -0.37 -19.15
CA ALA A 227 4.10 0.24 -20.39
C ALA A 227 3.82 1.76 -20.22
N PHE A 228 3.17 2.17 -19.12
CA PHE A 228 2.94 3.59 -18.83
C PHE A 228 4.25 4.33 -18.56
N ILE A 229 5.18 3.70 -17.86
CA ILE A 229 6.49 4.27 -17.60
C ILE A 229 7.21 4.50 -18.94
N ALA A 230 7.33 3.48 -19.78
CA ALA A 230 8.02 3.58 -21.06
C ALA A 230 7.45 4.69 -21.94
N GLN A 231 6.11 4.79 -22.02
CA GLN A 231 5.47 5.85 -22.78
C GLN A 231 5.73 7.23 -22.17
N ALA A 232 5.56 7.40 -20.86
CA ALA A 232 5.80 8.68 -20.19
C ALA A 232 7.25 9.16 -20.35
N LEU A 233 8.23 8.25 -20.35
CA LEU A 233 9.64 8.58 -20.62
C LEU A 233 9.86 9.03 -22.07
N SER A 234 9.17 8.38 -23.03
CA SER A 234 9.20 8.77 -24.45
C SER A 234 8.64 10.18 -24.66
N ASP A 235 7.46 10.46 -24.09
CA ASP A 235 6.78 11.75 -24.20
C ASP A 235 7.62 12.87 -23.57
N ALA A 236 8.25 12.61 -22.41
CA ALA A 236 9.16 13.53 -21.75
C ALA A 236 10.40 13.83 -22.61
N LYS A 237 10.99 12.81 -23.24
CA LYS A 237 12.13 12.98 -24.15
C LYS A 237 11.75 13.82 -25.38
N GLN A 238 10.57 13.57 -25.96
CA GLN A 238 10.09 14.33 -27.12
C GLN A 238 9.79 15.80 -26.77
N SER A 239 9.24 16.05 -25.58
CA SER A 239 8.98 17.41 -25.09
C SER A 239 10.28 18.20 -24.87
N LEU A 240 11.32 17.54 -24.33
CA LEU A 240 12.65 18.15 -24.17
C LEU A 240 13.31 18.48 -25.52
N LEU A 241 13.15 17.62 -26.53
CA LEU A 241 13.71 17.83 -27.87
C LEU A 241 12.97 18.90 -28.68
N SER A 242 11.67 19.09 -28.45
CA SER A 242 10.83 20.02 -29.20
C SER A 242 10.77 21.43 -28.60
N GLY A 243 11.36 21.64 -27.40
CA GLY A 243 11.32 22.94 -26.70
C GLY A 243 9.90 23.41 -26.32
N CYS A 244 8.89 22.54 -26.48
CA CYS A 244 7.49 22.87 -26.27
C CYS A 244 7.11 22.53 -24.82
N HIS A 245 6.62 23.52 -24.08
CA HIS A 245 6.00 23.33 -22.78
C HIS A 245 4.63 22.65 -22.95
N ILE A 246 4.63 21.34 -23.19
CA ILE A 246 3.41 20.53 -23.18
C ILE A 246 2.95 20.37 -21.72
N ASN A 247 1.63 20.45 -21.50
CA ASN A 247 0.96 20.22 -20.21
C ASN A 247 1.63 19.06 -19.46
N GLN A 248 2.33 19.39 -18.37
CA GLN A 248 3.20 18.46 -17.68
C GLN A 248 2.39 17.43 -16.91
N SER A 249 2.67 16.15 -17.16
CA SER A 249 2.13 15.03 -16.39
C SER A 249 2.50 15.11 -14.92
N PHE A 250 1.67 14.50 -14.07
CA PHE A 250 1.91 14.39 -12.63
C PHE A 250 3.31 13.85 -12.33
N LEU A 251 3.82 12.92 -13.14
CA LEU A 251 5.18 12.40 -12.97
C LEU A 251 6.23 13.04 -13.88
N THR A 252 5.95 13.97 -14.80
CA THR A 252 7.02 14.54 -15.68
C THR A 252 8.19 15.14 -14.89
N PRO A 253 7.98 15.95 -13.81
CA PRO A 253 9.09 16.47 -13.00
C PRO A 253 9.78 15.39 -12.15
N PHE A 254 9.10 14.28 -11.88
CA PHE A 254 9.67 13.11 -11.21
C PHE A 254 10.57 12.35 -12.19
N TRP A 255 10.02 11.93 -13.34
CA TRP A 255 10.72 11.23 -14.42
C TRP A 255 11.91 12.01 -14.92
N ALA A 256 11.80 13.32 -15.14
CA ALA A 256 12.92 14.16 -15.57
C ALA A 256 14.11 14.10 -14.58
N ARG A 257 13.87 14.04 -13.27
CA ARG A 257 14.95 13.91 -12.27
C ARG A 257 15.58 12.51 -12.23
N THR A 258 14.80 11.48 -12.56
CA THR A 258 15.28 10.09 -12.68
C THR A 258 15.98 9.80 -14.00
N LEU A 259 15.62 10.51 -15.08
CA LEU A 259 16.17 10.38 -16.42
C LEU A 259 17.47 11.15 -16.63
N VAL A 260 17.76 12.16 -15.81
CA VAL A 260 19.10 12.78 -15.78
C VAL A 260 20.07 11.76 -15.16
N PRO A 261 21.07 11.26 -15.91
CA PRO A 261 22.05 10.33 -15.36
C PRO A 261 22.76 10.99 -14.18
N LYS A 262 22.70 10.36 -13.00
CA LYS A 262 23.64 10.71 -11.93
C LYS A 262 25.03 10.22 -12.34
N PRO A 263 26.11 10.99 -12.07
CA PRO A 263 27.48 10.54 -12.29
C PRO A 263 27.70 9.15 -11.68
N ALA A 264 28.51 8.34 -12.37
CA ALA A 264 28.66 6.90 -12.18
C ALA A 264 29.44 6.51 -10.91
N GLU A 265 28.98 6.96 -9.75
CA GLU A 265 29.45 6.48 -8.45
C GLU A 265 28.21 6.12 -7.62
N SER A 266 28.08 4.84 -7.22
CA SER A 266 27.01 4.22 -6.41
C SER A 266 25.92 3.38 -7.13
N ARG A 267 26.21 2.71 -8.24
CA ARG A 267 25.59 1.40 -8.51
C ARG A 267 26.54 0.33 -7.97
N TRP A 268 25.98 -0.81 -7.53
CA TRP A 268 26.66 -2.01 -6.98
C TRP A 268 27.37 -1.87 -5.62
N ALA A 269 26.58 -1.82 -4.55
CA ALA A 269 26.86 -2.59 -3.35
C ALA A 269 25.53 -3.21 -2.88
N VAL A 270 25.17 -4.35 -3.47
CA VAL A 270 24.24 -5.28 -2.82
C VAL A 270 25.09 -5.98 -1.77
N ASP A 271 25.34 -5.29 -0.66
CA ASP A 271 25.89 -5.94 0.52
C ASP A 271 24.82 -6.90 1.03
N THR A 272 25.17 -8.17 0.90
CA THR A 272 24.57 -9.32 1.54
C THR A 272 24.80 -9.21 3.05
N ALA A 273 24.11 -8.26 3.67
CA ALA A 273 24.03 -8.09 5.11
C ALA A 273 22.64 -7.55 5.47
N HIS A 274 21.59 -8.31 5.16
CA HIS A 274 20.29 -8.11 5.80
C HIS A 274 20.32 -8.74 7.21
N ALA A 275 21.26 -8.28 8.04
CA ALA A 275 21.01 -8.21 9.47
C ALA A 275 20.10 -6.99 9.65
N ALA A 276 18.81 -7.24 9.92
CA ALA A 276 17.84 -6.20 10.16
C ALA A 276 18.40 -5.21 11.20
N PRO A 277 18.54 -3.90 10.90
CA PRO A 277 18.72 -2.94 11.95
C PRO A 277 17.41 -2.87 12.73
N GLU A 278 17.42 -3.43 13.94
CA GLU A 278 16.44 -3.16 15.00
C GLU A 278 16.41 -1.65 15.26
N SER A 279 15.65 -0.90 14.48
CA SER A 279 15.34 0.49 14.72
C SER A 279 13.93 0.59 15.29
N LEU A 280 13.82 1.31 16.40
CA LEU A 280 12.64 1.52 17.23
C LEU A 280 11.41 1.90 16.41
N ASN A 281 10.31 1.16 16.59
CA ASN A 281 8.91 1.63 16.57
C ASN A 281 8.00 0.40 16.50
N ARG A 282 7.93 -0.36 17.60
CA ARG A 282 6.66 -0.98 18.01
C ARG A 282 5.97 0.04 18.90
N ALA A 283 4.73 0.37 18.54
CA ALA A 283 3.95 1.39 19.20
C ALA A 283 3.93 1.16 20.71
N VAL A 284 4.34 2.19 21.47
CA VAL A 284 4.19 2.22 22.91
C VAL A 284 3.04 3.18 23.20
N LEU A 285 2.01 2.67 23.86
CA LEU A 285 0.79 3.40 24.21
C LEU A 285 1.14 4.59 25.12
N VAL A 286 0.75 5.79 24.71
CA VAL A 286 0.97 7.03 25.48
C VAL A 286 -0.36 7.51 26.05
N LYS A 287 -0.32 7.81 27.36
CA LYS A 287 -1.39 8.24 28.26
C LYS A 287 -2.37 9.27 27.66
N SER A 288 -3.68 8.98 27.72
CA SER A 288 -4.72 10.02 27.66
C SER A 288 -4.69 10.84 28.95
N ARG A 289 -4.67 12.17 28.85
CA ARG A 289 -4.85 13.04 30.01
C ARG A 289 -6.34 13.07 30.34
N SER A 290 -6.65 12.80 31.60
CA SER A 290 -7.94 13.06 32.26
C SER A 290 -8.32 14.53 32.19
#